data_AF-A0A967I4L0-F1
#
_entry.id   AF-A0A967I4L0-F1
#
_cell.length_a   1.000
_cell.length_b   1.000
_cell.length_c   1.000
_cell.angle_alpha   90.00
_cell.angle_beta   90.00
_cell.angle_gamma   90.00
#
_symmetry.space_group_name_H-M   'P 1'
#
loop_
_entity.id
_entity.type
_entity.pdbx_description
1 polymer ?
#
loop_
_entity_poly.entity_id
_entity_poly.type
_entity_poly.pdbx_seq_one_letter_code
_entity_poly.pdbx_strand_id
1 'polypeptide(L)'
;ALSRVVYRLRDSLLEHLSLLEAHIDFPEEDIAPPAVAKLCQDVEAVQLEIEQMLDRFDAGRVLREGLSVLILGRPNVGKSSLLNALL
;
A
#
# COMPACT_ATOMS: atom_id res chain seq x y z
N ALA A 1 -7.10 11.04 -1.78
CA ALA A 1 -6.68 10.08 -2.82
C ALA A 1 -6.49 8.69 -2.21
N LEU A 2 -5.55 8.54 -1.27
CA LEU A 2 -5.28 7.27 -0.56
C LEU A 2 -6.54 6.64 0.08
N SER A 3 -7.31 7.41 0.85
CA SER A 3 -8.52 6.91 1.50
C SER A 3 -9.53 6.31 0.54
N ARG A 4 -9.71 6.90 -0.66
CA ARG A 4 -10.62 6.35 -1.67
C ARG A 4 -10.18 4.98 -2.17
N VAL A 5 -8.86 4.81 -2.38
CA VAL A 5 -8.30 3.52 -2.80
C VAL A 5 -8.50 2.47 -1.70
N VAL A 6 -8.17 2.81 -0.45
CA VAL A 6 -8.36 1.90 0.69
C VAL A 6 -9.82 1.50 0.86
N TYR A 7 -10.76 2.45 0.76
CA TYR A 7 -12.19 2.11 0.85
C TYR A 7 -12.66 1.22 -0.29
N ARG A 8 -12.22 1.47 -1.53
CA ARG A 8 -12.53 0.60 -2.67
C ARG A 8 -12.03 -0.84 -2.46
N LEU A 9 -10.79 -1.00 -2.00
CA LEU A 9 -10.22 -2.33 -1.73
C LEU A 9 -10.97 -3.05 -0.61
N ARG A 10 -11.31 -2.31 0.47
CA ARG A 10 -12.12 -2.85 1.56
C ARG A 10 -13.50 -3.30 1.06
N ASP A 11 -14.18 -2.48 0.28
CA ASP A 11 -15.54 -2.77 -0.19
C ASP A 11 -15.55 -4.03 -1.07
N SER A 12 -14.55 -4.21 -1.94
CA SER A 12 -14.36 -5.45 -2.71
C SER A 12 -14.17 -6.67 -1.81
N LEU A 13 -13.32 -6.58 -0.78
CA LEU A 13 -13.13 -7.68 0.18
C LEU A 13 -14.40 -8.00 0.98
N LEU A 14 -15.21 -6.99 1.32
CA LEU A 14 -16.48 -7.19 2.02
C LEU A 14 -17.53 -7.88 1.16
N GLU A 15 -17.61 -7.56 -0.14
CA GLU A 15 -18.49 -8.29 -1.08
C GLU A 15 -18.12 -9.78 -1.12
N HIS A 16 -16.83 -10.08 -1.22
CA HIS A 16 -16.32 -11.44 -1.22
C HIS A 16 -16.57 -12.19 0.09
N LEU A 17 -16.40 -11.52 1.23
CA LEU A 17 -16.69 -12.10 2.55
C LEU A 17 -18.19 -12.44 2.66
N SER A 18 -19.07 -11.53 2.25
CA SER A 18 -20.51 -11.77 2.28
C SER A 18 -20.95 -12.94 1.41
N LEU A 19 -20.34 -13.11 0.23
CA LEU A 19 -20.56 -14.27 -0.64
C LEU A 19 -20.11 -15.58 0.02
N LEU A 20 -18.96 -15.56 0.71
CA LEU A 20 -18.44 -16.74 1.41
C LEU A 20 -19.31 -17.11 2.61
N GLU A 21 -19.75 -16.13 3.41
CA GLU A 21 -20.66 -16.34 4.54
C GLU A 21 -21.98 -16.96 4.08
N ALA A 22 -22.59 -16.43 3.03
CA ALA A 22 -23.81 -17.01 2.44
C ALA A 22 -23.61 -18.47 1.99
N HIS A 23 -22.45 -18.80 1.42
CA HIS A 23 -22.12 -20.17 1.01
C HIS A 23 -21.99 -21.13 2.20
N ILE A 24 -21.36 -20.67 3.29
CA ILE A 24 -21.18 -21.46 4.50
C ILE A 24 -22.53 -21.71 5.18
N ASP A 25 -23.40 -20.70 5.23
CA ASP A 25 -24.70 -20.78 5.88
C ASP A 25 -25.71 -21.62 5.09
N PHE A 26 -25.61 -21.66 3.75
CA PHE A 26 -26.54 -22.35 2.85
C PHE A 26 -25.82 -23.20 1.77
N PRO A 27 -25.16 -24.30 2.14
CA PRO A 27 -24.35 -25.10 1.22
C PRO A 27 -25.15 -25.86 0.15
N GLU A 28 -26.46 -26.04 0.34
CA GLU A 28 -27.36 -26.68 -0.64
C GLU A 28 -27.85 -25.72 -1.74
N GLU A 29 -27.67 -24.41 -1.56
CA GLU A 29 -27.83 -23.44 -2.64
C GLU A 29 -26.57 -23.50 -3.51
N ASP A 30 -26.74 -23.94 -4.76
CA ASP A 30 -25.67 -24.28 -5.71
C ASP A 30 -24.91 -23.01 -6.17
N ILE A 31 -24.05 -22.45 -5.31
CA ILE A 31 -23.18 -21.33 -5.65
C ILE A 31 -22.08 -21.86 -6.57
N ALA A 32 -22.16 -21.47 -7.84
CA ALA A 32 -21.40 -22.09 -8.91
C ALA A 32 -19.88 -22.16 -8.63
N PRO A 33 -19.20 -23.30 -8.93
CA PRO A 33 -17.74 -23.48 -8.82
C PRO A 33 -16.84 -22.36 -9.41
N PRO A 34 -17.24 -21.63 -10.48
CA PRO A 34 -16.51 -20.46 -10.96
C PRO A 34 -16.28 -19.34 -9.93
N ALA A 35 -17.00 -19.34 -8.80
CA ALA A 35 -16.92 -18.30 -7.78
C ALA A 35 -15.60 -18.32 -6.97
N VAL A 36 -15.06 -19.50 -6.66
CA VAL A 36 -13.86 -19.61 -5.80
C VAL A 36 -12.59 -19.20 -6.53
N ALA A 37 -12.42 -19.64 -7.78
CA ALA A 37 -11.26 -19.26 -8.58
C ALA A 37 -11.22 -17.74 -8.82
N LYS A 38 -12.40 -17.15 -9.08
CA LYS A 38 -12.55 -15.71 -9.23
C LYS A 38 -12.26 -14.97 -7.92
N LEU A 39 -12.77 -15.47 -6.79
CA LEU A 39 -12.46 -14.93 -5.46
C LEU A 39 -10.94 -14.90 -5.19
N CYS A 40 -10.23 -15.99 -5.47
CA CYS A 40 -8.78 -16.04 -5.31
C CYS A 40 -8.08 -14.99 -6.18
N GLN A 41 -8.48 -14.85 -7.44
CA GLN A 41 -7.93 -13.84 -8.35
C GLN A 41 -8.18 -12.41 -7.87
N ASP A 42 -9.39 -12.12 -7.39
CA ASP A 42 -9.76 -10.80 -6.90
C ASP A 42 -8.97 -10.44 -5.63
N VAL A 43 -8.78 -11.41 -4.72
CA VAL A 43 -7.94 -11.23 -3.52
C VAL A 43 -6.46 -11.02 -3.88
N GLU A 44 -5.91 -11.81 -4.82
CA GLU A 44 -4.55 -11.62 -5.32
C GLU A 44 -4.35 -10.23 -5.94
N ALA A 45 -5.35 -9.74 -6.69
CA ALA A 45 -5.32 -8.40 -7.26
C ALA A 45 -5.32 -7.30 -6.18
N VAL A 46 -6.14 -7.45 -5.12
CA VAL A 46 -6.14 -6.54 -3.97
C VAL A 46 -4.77 -6.55 -3.28
N GLN A 47 -4.18 -7.72 -3.05
CA GLN A 47 -2.87 -7.85 -2.44
C GLN A 47 -1.80 -7.13 -3.27
N LEU A 48 -1.76 -7.37 -4.57
CA LEU A 48 -0.80 -6.75 -5.49
C LEU A 48 -0.92 -5.23 -5.47
N GLU A 49 -2.13 -4.68 -5.41
CA GLU A 49 -2.33 -3.23 -5.35
C GLU A 49 -1.79 -2.65 -4.02
N ILE A 50 -2.01 -3.33 -2.90
CA ILE A 50 -1.45 -2.93 -1.60
C ILE A 50 0.08 -2.94 -1.63
N GLU A 51 0.69 -3.99 -2.20
CA GLU A 51 2.15 -4.10 -2.35
C GLU A 51 2.71 -2.92 -3.16
N GLN A 52 2.09 -2.59 -4.30
CA GLN A 52 2.50 -1.44 -5.11
C GLN A 52 2.38 -0.10 -4.37
N MET A 53 1.40 0.03 -3.48
CA MET A 53 1.24 1.24 -2.65
C MET A 53 2.33 1.34 -1.58
N LEU A 54 2.72 0.21 -0.98
CA LEU A 54 3.80 0.13 0.00
C LEU A 54 5.16 0.43 -0.65
N ASP A 55 5.42 -0.08 -1.85
CA ASP A 55 6.67 0.18 -2.58
C ASP A 55 6.89 1.66 -2.88
N ARG A 56 5.80 2.42 -3.06
CA ARG A 56 5.85 3.87 -3.33
C ARG A 56 5.96 4.72 -2.06
N PHE A 57 5.87 4.10 -0.89
CA PHE A 57 5.85 4.81 0.39
C PHE A 57 7.15 5.59 0.63
N ASP A 58 8.31 4.99 0.38
CA ASP A 58 9.60 5.63 0.63
C ASP A 58 9.81 6.89 -0.20
N ALA A 59 9.44 6.86 -1.48
CA ALA A 59 9.51 8.03 -2.36
C ALA A 59 8.55 9.13 -1.86
N GLY A 60 7.33 8.76 -1.46
CA GLY A 60 6.37 9.69 -0.88
C GLY A 60 6.81 10.27 0.45
N ARG A 61 7.54 9.49 1.27
CA ARG A 61 8.13 9.93 2.54
C ARG A 61 9.23 10.96 2.30
N VAL A 62 10.17 10.67 1.40
CA VAL A 62 11.26 11.61 1.05
C VAL A 62 10.71 12.96 0.56
N LEU A 63 9.67 12.94 -0.28
CA LEU A 63 9.03 14.17 -0.75
C LEU A 63 8.35 14.98 0.37
N ARG A 64 7.86 14.30 1.41
CA ARG A 64 7.07 14.93 2.48
C ARG A 64 7.92 15.36 3.68
N GLU A 65 8.91 14.55 4.04
CA GLU A 65 9.77 14.73 5.21
C GLU A 65 11.15 15.29 4.87
N GLY A 66 11.52 15.27 3.58
CA GLY A 66 12.86 15.63 3.13
C GLY A 66 13.89 14.52 3.36
N LEU A 67 15.15 14.82 3.08
CA LEU A 67 16.27 13.91 3.29
C LEU A 67 17.05 14.32 4.54
N SER A 68 17.34 13.35 5.41
CA SER A 68 18.32 13.54 6.48
C SER A 68 19.73 13.38 5.91
N VAL A 69 20.52 14.45 5.94
CA VAL A 69 21.87 14.50 5.35
C VAL A 69 22.91 14.83 6.42
N LEU A 70 23.94 13.98 6.53
CA LEU A 70 25.07 14.20 7.43
C LEU A 70 26.26 14.82 6.67
N ILE A 71 26.69 16.02 7.08
CA ILE A 71 27.91 16.66 6.56
C ILE A 71 29.07 16.37 7.52
N LEU A 72 30.01 15.54 7.09
CA LEU A 72 31.15 15.10 7.92
C LEU A 72 32.49 15.59 7.35
N GLY A 73 33.45 15.90 8.23
CA GLY A 73 34.79 16.35 7.83
C GLY A 73 35.63 16.91 8.98
N ARG A 74 36.96 16.93 8.79
CA ARG A 74 37.95 17.40 9.79
C ARG A 74 37.66 18.84 10.28
N PRO A 75 38.22 19.29 11.42
CA PRO A 75 38.09 20.69 11.84
C PRO A 75 38.46 21.66 10.72
N ASN A 76 37.69 22.75 10.57
CA ASN A 76 37.94 23.85 9.62
C ASN A 76 37.93 23.53 8.11
N VAL A 77 37.44 22.36 7.67
CA VAL A 77 37.34 22.02 6.22
C VAL A 77 36.19 22.70 5.47
N GLY A 78 35.58 23.75 6.02
CA GLY A 78 34.50 24.49 5.35
C GLY A 78 33.09 23.90 5.51
N LYS A 79 32.86 23.00 6.49
CA LYS A 79 31.52 22.40 6.76
C LYS A 79 30.41 23.46 6.88
N SER A 80 30.63 24.51 7.68
CA SER A 80 29.65 25.59 7.88
C SER A 80 29.49 26.46 6.64
N SER A 81 30.57 26.67 5.87
CA SER A 81 30.51 27.44 4.62
C SER A 81 29.65 26.73 3.57
N LEU A 82 29.74 25.40 3.46
CA LEU A 82 28.89 24.61 2.58
C LEU A 82 27.42 24.69 2.99
N LEU A 83 27.13 24.51 4.29
CA LEU A 83 25.76 24.59 4.81
C LEU A 83 25.13 25.97 4.53
N ASN A 84 25.88 27.05 4.75
CA ASN A 84 25.40 28.40 4.49
C ASN A 84 25.20 28.73 3.00
N ALA A 85 25.84 27.99 2.09
CA ALA A 85 25.63 28.17 0.65
C ALA A 85 24.40 27.40 0.12
N LEU A 86 23.91 26.41 0.88
CA LEU A 86 22.74 25.59 0.53
C LEU A 86 21.43 26.09 1.13
N LEU A 87 21.49 26.95 2.16
CA LEU A 87 20.37 27.60 2.84
C LEU A 87 20.06 28.96 2.22
#